data_AF-A0A7J7HA31-F1
#
_entry.id   AF-A0A7J7HA31-F1
#
_cell.length_a   1.000
_cell.length_b   1.000
_cell.length_c   1.000
_cell.angle_alpha   90.00
_cell.angle_beta   90.00
_cell.angle_gamma   90.00
#
_symmetry.space_group_name_H-M   'P 1'
#
loop_
_entity.id
_entity.type
_entity.pdbx_description
1 polymer ?
#
loop_
_entity_poly.entity_id
_entity_poly.type
_entity_poly.pdbx_seq_one_letter_code
_entity_poly.pdbx_strand_id
1 'polypeptide(L)'
;MTMNFLFQELLALGERIGNVATGLSEKTISSHLKTRMYISSPTLNLEEAASLDQETDFCVICQTDYKNKEKIGTLDCGHEYHVDCVKRWLLIKNTCPICKSAALTT
;
A
#
# COMPACT_ATOMS: atom_id res chain seq x y z
N MET A 1 41.23 -12.78 12.62
CA MET A 1 41.06 -12.36 11.21
C MET A 1 39.77 -12.98 10.70
N THR A 2 38.64 -12.25 10.70
CA THR A 2 37.40 -12.59 9.93
C THR A 2 36.27 -11.58 10.16
N MET A 3 36.27 -10.82 11.27
CA MET A 3 35.21 -9.85 11.60
C MET A 3 35.29 -8.52 10.82
N ASN A 4 35.79 -8.54 9.59
CA ASN A 4 35.81 -7.35 8.72
C ASN A 4 35.36 -7.65 7.27
N PHE A 5 35.16 -8.93 6.94
CA PHE A 5 34.66 -9.32 5.62
C PHE A 5 33.13 -9.12 5.51
N LEU A 6 32.40 -9.51 6.56
CA LEU A 6 30.94 -9.38 6.62
C LEU A 6 30.46 -7.91 6.69
N PHE A 7 31.22 -7.04 7.35
CA PHE A 7 30.86 -5.61 7.46
C PHE A 7 31.01 -4.87 6.12
N GLN A 8 32.05 -5.21 5.36
CA GLN A 8 32.28 -4.67 4.02
C GLN A 8 31.21 -5.12 3.02
N GLU A 9 30.74 -6.37 3.12
CA GLU A 9 29.63 -6.86 2.29
C GLU A 9 28.29 -6.17 2.63
N LEU A 10 28.03 -5.89 3.91
CA LEU A 10 26.83 -5.15 4.34
C LEU A 10 26.84 -3.69 3.89
N LEU A 11 28.00 -3.03 3.89
CA LEU A 11 28.18 -1.68 3.34
C LEU A 11 27.98 -1.65 1.81
N ALA A 12 28.52 -2.65 1.10
CA ALA A 12 28.36 -2.78 -0.36
C ALA A 12 26.90 -3.06 -0.79
N LEU A 13 26.10 -3.70 0.07
CA LEU A 13 24.65 -3.85 -0.15
C LEU A 13 23.88 -2.52 0.00
N GLY A 14 24.41 -1.58 0.79
CA GLY A 14 23.82 -0.25 0.97
C GLY A 14 23.98 0.68 -0.23
N GLU A 15 25.05 0.55 -1.00
CA GLU A 15 25.39 1.46 -2.12
C GLU A 15 24.67 1.14 -3.44
N ARG A 16 23.95 0.02 -3.53
CA ARG A 16 23.29 -0.41 -4.79
C ARG A 16 21.80 -0.10 -4.88
N ILE A 17 21.19 0.52 -3.86
CA ILE A 17 19.82 1.01 -3.98
C ILE A 17 19.87 2.42 -4.59
N GLY A 18 20.18 2.48 -5.88
CA GLY A 18 20.00 3.69 -6.66
C GLY A 18 18.53 4.12 -6.59
N ASN A 19 18.29 5.35 -6.14
CA ASN A 19 16.96 5.96 -6.13
C ASN A 19 16.55 6.30 -7.56
N VAL A 20 16.08 5.28 -8.29
CA VAL A 20 15.31 5.51 -9.52
C VAL A 20 13.90 5.84 -9.05
N ALA A 21 13.54 7.11 -9.11
CA ALA A 21 12.17 7.54 -8.88
C ALA A 21 11.27 6.99 -10.01
N THR A 22 10.77 5.77 -9.84
CA THR A 22 9.82 5.10 -10.76
C THR A 22 8.37 5.39 -10.36
N GLY A 23 8.13 6.58 -9.82
CA GLY A 23 6.80 7.05 -9.41
C GLY A 23 5.93 7.49 -10.59
N LEU A 24 4.67 7.78 -10.29
CA LEU A 24 3.68 8.30 -11.25
C LEU A 24 3.40 9.78 -10.99
N SER A 25 2.90 10.49 -12.00
CA SER A 25 2.43 11.87 -11.83
C SER A 25 1.12 11.91 -11.01
N GLU A 26 0.88 13.00 -10.28
CA GLU A 26 -0.39 13.21 -9.55
C GLU A 26 -1.62 13.07 -10.44
N LYS A 27 -1.52 13.54 -11.69
CA LYS A 27 -2.60 13.45 -12.69
C LYS A 27 -2.90 12.00 -13.01
N THR A 28 -1.88 11.21 -13.32
CA THR A 28 -2.00 9.77 -13.59
C THR A 28 -2.59 9.02 -12.39
N ILE A 29 -2.10 9.30 -11.19
CA ILE A 29 -2.63 8.64 -9.99
C ILE A 29 -4.10 9.01 -9.81
N SER A 30 -4.47 10.28 -9.97
CA SER A 30 -5.85 10.72 -9.77
C SER A 30 -6.83 10.21 -10.83
N SER A 31 -6.37 9.94 -12.06
CA SER A 31 -7.22 9.40 -13.12
C SER A 31 -7.36 7.88 -13.12
N HIS A 32 -6.36 7.14 -12.61
CA HIS A 32 -6.34 5.67 -12.66
C HIS A 32 -6.58 4.99 -11.30
N LEU A 33 -6.35 5.67 -10.18
CA LEU A 33 -6.60 5.09 -8.86
C LEU A 33 -8.10 4.92 -8.61
N LYS A 34 -8.53 3.66 -8.48
CA LYS A 34 -9.89 3.32 -8.04
C LYS A 34 -10.07 3.78 -6.59
N THR A 35 -11.20 4.43 -6.30
CA THR A 35 -11.51 4.90 -4.95
C THR A 35 -12.92 4.55 -4.53
N ARG A 36 -13.10 4.23 -3.24
CA ARG A 36 -14.40 4.01 -2.61
C ARG A 36 -14.47 4.74 -1.27
N MET A 37 -15.67 4.89 -0.74
CA MET A 37 -15.88 5.37 0.62
C MET A 37 -15.92 4.16 1.56
N TYR A 38 -15.17 4.18 2.65
CA TYR A 38 -15.32 3.19 3.71
C TYR A 38 -16.59 3.48 4.51
N ILE A 39 -17.40 2.45 4.71
CA ILE A 39 -18.61 2.51 5.52
C ILE A 39 -18.44 1.43 6.58
N SER A 40 -18.28 1.86 7.84
CA SER A 40 -18.24 0.93 8.96
C SER A 40 -19.62 0.27 9.07
N SER A 41 -19.71 -1.04 8.89
CA SER A 41 -20.95 -1.77 9.14
C SER A 41 -21.35 -1.57 10.60
N PRO A 42 -22.61 -1.18 10.90
CA PRO A 42 -23.08 -1.21 12.27
C PRO A 42 -23.02 -2.66 12.74
N THR A 43 -22.29 -2.91 13.83
CA THR A 43 -22.25 -4.20 14.51
C THR A 43 -23.65 -4.51 15.05
N LEU A 44 -24.50 -5.11 14.21
CA LEU A 44 -25.69 -5.78 14.69
C LEU A 44 -25.22 -7.11 15.23
N ASN A 45 -25.35 -7.27 16.55
CA ASN A 45 -25.08 -8.52 17.25
C ASN A 45 -26.07 -9.59 16.77
N LEU A 46 -25.81 -10.22 15.64
CA LEU A 46 -26.44 -11.48 15.28
C LEU A 46 -25.37 -12.45 14.81
N GLU A 47 -25.37 -13.55 15.53
CA GLU A 47 -24.61 -14.77 15.38
C GLU A 47 -24.84 -15.33 13.95
N GLU A 48 -23.80 -15.97 13.40
CA GLU A 48 -23.78 -16.72 12.14
C GLU A 48 -23.96 -15.97 10.80
N ALA A 49 -22.85 -15.79 10.07
CA ALA A 49 -22.66 -16.44 8.77
C ALA A 49 -21.19 -16.29 8.31
N ALA A 50 -20.55 -17.44 8.10
CA ALA A 50 -19.22 -17.54 7.55
C ALA A 50 -19.11 -16.95 6.13
N SER A 51 -17.88 -16.51 5.81
CA SER A 51 -17.31 -16.25 4.49
C SER A 51 -17.92 -15.15 3.64
N LEU A 52 -17.30 -13.95 3.65
CA LEU A 52 -17.16 -13.15 2.44
C LEU A 52 -16.00 -12.17 2.61
N ASP A 53 -14.94 -12.38 1.82
CA ASP A 53 -13.77 -11.55 1.56
C ASP A 53 -13.12 -10.77 2.72
N GLN A 54 -11.81 -10.94 2.85
CA GLN A 54 -10.96 -10.17 3.76
C GLN A 54 -10.94 -8.69 3.33
N GLU A 55 -12.02 -7.95 3.57
CA GLU A 55 -11.98 -6.49 3.58
C GLU A 55 -11.04 -6.10 4.73
N THR A 56 -9.80 -5.75 4.37
CA THR A 56 -8.82 -5.30 5.37
C THR A 56 -9.29 -3.97 5.93
N ASP A 57 -9.75 -3.94 7.17
CA ASP A 57 -10.24 -2.72 7.83
C ASP A 57 -9.12 -1.74 8.27
N PHE A 58 -7.89 -1.88 7.76
CA PHE A 58 -6.77 -1.06 8.15
C PHE A 58 -5.81 -0.73 7.00
N CYS A 59 -5.16 0.42 7.09
CA CYS A 59 -4.13 0.82 6.13
C CYS A 59 -2.73 0.40 6.60
N VAL A 60 -2.05 -0.45 5.86
CA VAL A 60 -0.66 -0.85 6.19
C VAL A 60 0.38 0.29 6.06
N ILE A 61 0.07 1.35 5.31
CA ILE A 61 0.99 2.49 5.11
C ILE A 61 1.05 3.36 6.37
N CYS A 62 -0.10 3.69 6.96
CA CYS A 62 -0.17 4.49 8.19
C CYS A 62 -0.42 3.66 9.45
N GLN A 63 -0.61 2.35 9.31
CA GLN A 63 -0.88 1.39 10.40
C GLN A 63 -2.06 1.80 11.28
N THR A 64 -3.11 2.34 10.64
CA THR A 64 -4.32 2.80 11.32
C THR A 64 -5.55 2.18 10.66
N ASP A 65 -6.54 1.85 11.48
CA ASP A 65 -7.85 1.37 11.02
C ASP A 65 -8.59 2.42 10.19
N TYR A 66 -9.44 1.94 9.29
CA TYR A 66 -10.33 2.80 8.52
C TYR A 66 -11.45 3.35 9.40
N LYS A 67 -11.72 4.65 9.25
CA LYS A 67 -12.84 5.31 9.90
C LYS A 67 -13.97 5.49 8.91
N ASN A 68 -15.18 5.50 9.45
CA ASN A 68 -16.38 5.73 8.66
C ASN A 68 -16.24 7.01 7.82
N LYS A 69 -16.60 6.91 6.54
CA LYS A 69 -16.51 7.99 5.54
C LYS A 69 -15.08 8.40 5.14
N GLU A 70 -14.07 7.59 5.43
CA GLU A 70 -12.74 7.78 4.85
C GLU A 70 -12.69 7.27 3.41
N LYS A 71 -11.86 7.91 2.59
CA LYS A 71 -11.66 7.49 1.19
C LYS A 71 -10.56 6.43 1.13
N ILE A 72 -10.91 5.29 0.54
CA ILE A 72 -10.02 4.16 0.35
C ILE A 72 -9.66 4.06 -1.13
N GLY A 73 -8.37 3.96 -1.41
CA GLY A 73 -7.82 3.73 -2.74
C GLY A 73 -7.46 2.26 -2.92
N THR A 74 -7.92 1.68 -4.02
CA THR A 74 -7.70 0.27 -4.36
C THR A 74 -6.76 0.20 -5.56
N LEU A 75 -5.64 -0.51 -5.41
CA LEU A 75 -4.68 -0.76 -6.49
C LEU A 75 -5.23 -1.80 -7.49
N ASP A 76 -4.59 -1.96 -8.64
CA ASP A 76 -5.02 -2.96 -9.64
C ASP A 76 -4.86 -4.40 -9.15
N CYS A 77 -3.93 -4.64 -8.22
CA CYS A 77 -3.80 -5.91 -7.52
C CYS A 77 -4.86 -6.17 -6.45
N GLY A 78 -5.83 -5.26 -6.23
CA GLY A 78 -6.92 -5.41 -5.27
C GLY A 78 -6.61 -4.92 -3.84
N HIS A 79 -5.35 -4.61 -3.51
CA HIS A 79 -5.00 -4.12 -2.17
C HIS A 79 -5.45 -2.68 -1.92
N GLU A 80 -5.86 -2.43 -0.67
CA GLU A 80 -6.51 -1.19 -0.26
C GLU A 80 -5.71 -0.39 0.77
N TYR A 81 -5.87 0.93 0.70
CA TYR A 81 -5.17 1.90 1.55
C TYR A 81 -5.99 3.18 1.67
N HIS A 82 -5.71 4.07 2.63
CA HIS A 82 -6.20 5.44 2.53
C HIS A 82 -5.73 6.09 1.22
N VAL A 83 -6.63 6.83 0.54
CA VAL A 83 -6.31 7.51 -0.72
C VAL A 83 -5.05 8.39 -0.58
N ASP A 84 -4.95 9.16 0.50
CA ASP A 84 -3.81 10.06 0.70
C ASP A 84 -2.50 9.31 1.00
N CYS A 85 -2.59 8.13 1.62
CA CYS A 85 -1.44 7.28 1.89
C CYS A 85 -0.91 6.65 0.60
N VAL A 86 -1.78 6.03 -0.19
CA VAL A 86 -1.36 5.38 -1.44
C VAL A 86 -0.94 6.41 -2.49
N LYS A 87 -1.59 7.59 -2.56
CA LYS A 87 -1.14 8.67 -3.46
C LYS A 87 0.30 9.07 -3.18
N ARG A 88 0.65 9.36 -1.93
CA ARG A 88 2.03 9.72 -1.53
C ARG A 88 3.03 8.63 -1.86
N TRP A 89 2.64 7.37 -1.69
CA TRP A 89 3.47 6.23 -2.06
C TRP A 89 3.72 6.16 -3.57
N LEU A 90 2.67 6.31 -4.39
CA LEU A 90 2.75 6.20 -5.85
C LEU A 90 3.52 7.34 -6.51
N LEU A 91 3.62 8.50 -5.86
CA LEU A 91 4.52 9.59 -6.29
C LEU A 91 5.99 9.17 -6.25
N ILE A 92 6.33 8.25 -5.36
CA ILE A 92 7.71 7.75 -5.18
C ILE A 92 7.93 6.50 -6.03
N LYS A 93 6.97 5.56 -6.03
CA LYS A 93 7.11 4.26 -6.70
C LYS A 93 5.77 3.66 -7.13
N ASN A 94 5.64 3.30 -8.41
CA ASN A 94 4.48 2.55 -8.93
C ASN A 94 4.49 1.06 -8.53
N THR A 95 4.41 0.76 -7.24
CA THR A 95 4.48 -0.63 -6.74
C THR A 95 3.60 -0.81 -5.52
N CYS A 96 2.85 -1.92 -5.45
CA CYS A 96 2.05 -2.26 -4.29
C CYS A 96 2.92 -2.52 -3.06
N PRO A 97 2.66 -1.86 -1.91
CA PRO A 97 3.36 -2.13 -0.64
C PRO A 97 3.30 -3.59 -0.19
N ILE A 98 2.20 -4.29 -0.47
CA ILE A 98 1.96 -5.67 0.00
C ILE A 98 2.58 -6.69 -0.97
N CYS A 99 2.10 -6.77 -2.21
CA CYS A 99 2.49 -7.84 -3.15
C CYS A 99 3.62 -7.48 -4.12
N LYS A 100 4.10 -6.23 -4.12
CA LYS A 100 5.17 -5.72 -5.00
C LYS A 100 4.87 -5.75 -6.50
N SER A 101 3.65 -6.06 -6.92
CA SER A 101 3.19 -5.86 -8.31
C SER A 101 3.10 -4.38 -8.68
N ALA A 102 3.09 -4.05 -9.97
CA ALA A 102 2.77 -2.71 -10.45
C ALA A 102 1.44 -2.23 -9.85
N ALA A 103 1.41 -1.01 -9.32
CA ALA A 103 0.26 -0.57 -8.53
C ALA A 103 -0.89 -0.07 -9.41
N LEU A 104 -0.56 0.67 -10.47
CA LEU A 104 -1.48 1.08 -11.53
C LEU A 104 -0.89 0.63 -12.87
N THR A 105 -1.59 -0.23 -13.58
CA THR A 105 -1.33 -0.57 -14.99
C THR A 105 -2.04 0.47 -15.85
N THR A 106 -1.27 1.47 -16.30
CA THR A 106 -1.73 2.51 -17.23
C THR A 106 -1.76 2.02 -18.66
#